data_AF-A0A1H1VKX5-F1
#
_entry.id   AF-A0A1H1VKX5-F1
#
_cell.length_a   1.000
_cell.length_b   1.000
_cell.length_c   1.000
_cell.angle_alpha   90.00
_cell.angle_beta   90.00
_cell.angle_gamma   90.00
#
_symmetry.space_group_name_H-M   'P 1'
#
loop_
_entity.id
_entity.type
_entity.pdbx_description
1 polymer ?
#
loop_
_entity_poly.entity_id
_entity_poly.type
_entity_poly.pdbx_seq_one_letter_code
_entity_poly.pdbx_strand_id
1 'polypeptide(L)'
;MLFTFLKYLQPTHYFRLPKYNGHSIFPKVGLLPDAICAQLTEDLSFSSATARSYDLSWQAVQKGYIGSADTYTQFENIPVVDNYRFARKYFSSFWVFYVLVIRLLSFYNPITEVLGWWKTRKVSRSTYLKIPLVNEMYATFESELIQQKPLVSVIIPTLNRYPYLEDVLHDLEQQAYTHFEVIIIDQSLPFQPEFYTDYQLELQVVHQEEKALWLARNRAVKMAKGEYILLFDDDSRVDKNWISEHLKGLDFFKADLSSGVSISEVGAPTPAHYAYFKISDQLDTGNVLLKKDIFKAIGLFDRQFEKQRMGDGEFGLRSYLAGYLNISHPYAKRLHLKVGSGGLRDMGSWDAFRTNSLFEPRPIPSVLYYFRRYWGNSAARWSMLRTVPLSIMPYRFKGSKPMMLLGGMVSIFILPMVVFQVLKSWRLANKKLRKGALIAKLEE
;
A
#
# COMPACT_ATOMS: atom_id res chain seq x y z
N MET A 1 -18.74 2.50 -6.39
CA MET A 1 -17.98 3.14 -5.30
C MET A 1 -18.92 4.06 -4.57
N LEU A 2 -18.68 4.32 -3.29
CA LEU A 2 -19.44 5.29 -2.49
C LEU A 2 -19.60 6.65 -3.20
N PHE A 3 -18.50 7.27 -3.61
CA PHE A 3 -18.50 8.56 -4.30
C PHE A 3 -17.88 8.43 -5.69
N THR A 4 -18.59 8.90 -6.72
CA THR A 4 -18.17 8.76 -8.11
C THR A 4 -16.88 9.54 -8.41
N PHE A 5 -16.63 10.65 -7.72
CA PHE A 5 -15.43 11.48 -7.89
C PHE A 5 -14.13 10.79 -7.46
N LEU A 6 -14.21 9.71 -6.66
CA LEU A 6 -13.06 8.88 -6.31
C LEU A 6 -12.37 8.29 -7.55
N LYS A 7 -13.07 8.15 -8.69
CA LYS A 7 -12.45 7.69 -9.94
C LYS A 7 -11.39 8.65 -10.49
N TYR A 8 -11.46 9.93 -10.13
CA TYR A 8 -10.48 10.94 -10.50
C TYR A 8 -9.47 11.18 -9.38
N LEU A 9 -9.94 11.14 -8.13
CA LEU A 9 -9.14 11.46 -6.94
C LEU A 9 -8.22 10.31 -6.52
N GLN A 10 -8.66 9.07 -6.66
CA GLN A 10 -7.97 7.86 -6.23
C GLN A 10 -8.15 6.70 -7.25
N PRO A 11 -7.82 6.91 -8.54
CA PRO A 11 -8.19 6.00 -9.64
C PRO A 11 -7.72 4.56 -9.47
N THR A 12 -6.61 4.31 -8.79
CA THR A 12 -5.97 2.99 -8.68
C THR A 12 -5.79 2.57 -7.21
N HIS A 13 -6.72 3.00 -6.34
CA HIS A 13 -6.73 2.62 -4.93
C HIS A 13 -7.39 1.24 -4.74
N TYR A 14 -6.88 0.45 -3.77
CA TYR A 14 -7.35 -0.92 -3.46
C TYR A 14 -8.87 -0.98 -3.34
N PHE A 15 -9.39 -0.13 -2.45
CA PHE A 15 -10.79 -0.10 -2.04
C PHE A 15 -11.77 0.38 -3.14
N ARG A 16 -11.27 0.68 -4.35
CA ARG A 16 -12.14 0.87 -5.53
C ARG A 16 -12.63 -0.44 -6.13
N LEU A 17 -11.91 -1.54 -5.92
CA LEU A 17 -12.26 -2.84 -6.45
C LEU A 17 -13.05 -3.62 -5.38
N PRO A 18 -14.14 -4.30 -5.76
CA PRO A 18 -14.73 -5.31 -4.89
C PRO A 18 -13.75 -6.49 -4.76
N LYS A 19 -13.85 -7.22 -3.65
CA LYS A 19 -13.27 -8.54 -3.48
C LYS A 19 -13.89 -9.51 -4.49
N TYR A 20 -13.28 -10.69 -4.72
CA TYR A 20 -13.79 -11.68 -5.68
C TYR A 20 -15.19 -12.20 -5.31
N ASN A 21 -15.57 -12.17 -4.04
CA ASN A 21 -16.93 -12.48 -3.60
C ASN A 21 -17.95 -11.34 -3.86
N GLY A 22 -17.55 -10.26 -4.53
CA GLY A 22 -18.40 -9.11 -4.87
C GLY A 22 -18.55 -8.06 -3.78
N HIS A 23 -18.05 -8.31 -2.58
CA HIS A 23 -18.14 -7.37 -1.45
C HIS A 23 -17.10 -6.27 -1.52
N SER A 24 -17.47 -5.05 -1.13
CA SER A 24 -16.50 -3.98 -0.86
C SER A 24 -15.99 -4.06 0.59
N ILE A 25 -15.14 -3.10 0.94
CA ILE A 25 -14.63 -2.82 2.28
C ILE A 25 -15.61 -1.94 3.07
N PHE A 26 -16.51 -1.23 2.40
CA PHE A 26 -17.32 -0.20 3.02
C PHE A 26 -18.52 -0.84 3.75
N PRO A 27 -18.60 -0.75 5.09
CA PRO A 27 -19.69 -1.36 5.85
C PRO A 27 -21.01 -0.61 5.64
N LYS A 28 -22.13 -1.34 5.66
CA LYS A 28 -23.45 -0.74 5.73
C LYS A 28 -23.66 -0.18 7.13
N VAL A 29 -23.91 1.11 7.23
CA VAL A 29 -23.88 1.84 8.52
C VAL A 29 -24.94 1.33 9.50
N GLY A 30 -26.13 0.96 9.02
CA GLY A 30 -27.17 0.38 9.87
C GLY A 30 -26.85 -1.00 10.46
N LEU A 31 -25.72 -1.61 10.06
CA LEU A 31 -25.24 -2.91 10.55
C LEU A 31 -23.92 -2.76 11.34
N LEU A 32 -23.46 -1.53 11.56
CA LEU A 32 -22.32 -1.26 12.44
C LEU A 32 -22.76 -1.36 13.91
N PRO A 33 -21.88 -1.83 14.82
CA PRO A 33 -22.17 -1.78 16.25
C PRO A 33 -22.42 -0.34 16.73
N ASP A 34 -23.35 -0.16 17.68
CA ASP A 34 -23.74 1.16 18.20
C ASP A 34 -22.54 1.95 18.75
N ALA A 35 -21.60 1.27 19.41
CA ALA A 35 -20.36 1.86 19.92
C ALA A 35 -19.48 2.46 18.81
N ILE A 36 -19.53 1.90 17.60
CA ILE A 36 -18.82 2.44 16.43
C ILE A 36 -19.60 3.63 15.87
N CYS A 37 -20.93 3.50 15.70
CA CYS A 37 -21.80 4.56 15.21
C CYS A 37 -21.71 5.83 16.07
N ALA A 38 -21.66 5.71 17.40
CA ALA A 38 -21.50 6.82 18.33
C ALA A 38 -20.20 7.63 18.12
N GLN A 39 -19.20 7.03 17.49
CA GLN A 39 -17.91 7.68 17.17
C GLN A 39 -17.89 8.27 15.76
N LEU A 40 -18.92 8.09 14.94
CA LEU A 40 -19.03 8.69 13.61
C LEU A 40 -19.77 10.02 13.67
N THR A 41 -19.43 10.96 12.80
CA THR A 41 -20.08 12.28 12.77
C THR A 41 -20.99 12.40 11.58
N GLU A 42 -22.30 12.41 11.82
CA GLU A 42 -23.28 12.59 10.75
C GLU A 42 -23.24 14.02 10.19
N ASP A 43 -23.38 14.14 8.87
CA ASP A 43 -23.44 15.41 8.16
C ASP A 43 -24.79 15.56 7.46
N LEU A 44 -25.75 16.18 8.15
CA LEU A 44 -27.13 16.37 7.67
C LEU A 44 -27.23 17.27 6.43
N SER A 45 -26.15 17.94 6.04
CA SER A 45 -26.14 18.82 4.87
C SER A 45 -25.86 18.08 3.55
N PHE A 46 -25.66 16.76 3.56
CA PHE A 46 -25.78 15.97 2.33
C PHE A 46 -27.25 15.90 1.90
N SER A 47 -27.49 16.12 0.61
CA SER A 47 -28.84 16.20 0.04
C SER A 47 -29.55 14.85 -0.02
N SER A 48 -28.81 13.74 -0.10
CA SER A 48 -29.38 12.38 -0.14
C SER A 48 -29.03 11.56 1.11
N ALA A 49 -29.98 10.72 1.55
CA ALA A 49 -29.78 9.78 2.66
C ALA A 49 -28.69 8.74 2.33
N THR A 50 -28.63 8.30 1.07
CA THR A 50 -27.57 7.43 0.57
C THR A 50 -26.19 8.08 0.73
N ALA A 51 -26.02 9.36 0.35
CA ALA A 51 -24.73 10.04 0.52
C ALA A 51 -24.33 10.21 1.99
N ARG A 52 -25.29 10.45 2.91
CA ARG A 52 -25.01 10.45 4.36
C ARG A 52 -24.48 9.12 4.84
N SER A 53 -25.15 8.02 4.45
CA SER A 53 -24.74 6.66 4.79
C SER A 53 -23.36 6.32 4.20
N TYR A 54 -23.07 6.79 2.98
CA TYR A 54 -21.79 6.59 2.34
C TYR A 54 -20.66 7.40 3.00
N ASP A 55 -20.93 8.62 3.44
CA ASP A 55 -19.98 9.43 4.20
C ASP A 55 -19.63 8.79 5.55
N LEU A 56 -20.64 8.30 6.29
CA LEU A 56 -20.44 7.56 7.54
C LEU A 56 -19.66 6.25 7.32
N SER A 57 -19.98 5.50 6.27
CA SER A 57 -19.24 4.29 5.89
C SER A 57 -17.77 4.60 5.55
N TRP A 58 -17.52 5.70 4.83
CA TRP A 58 -16.16 6.19 4.57
C TRP A 58 -15.43 6.55 5.87
N GLN A 59 -16.10 7.26 6.80
CA GLN A 59 -15.54 7.58 8.10
C GLN A 59 -15.18 6.32 8.89
N ALA A 60 -16.05 5.32 8.95
CA ALA A 60 -15.78 4.07 9.67
C ALA A 60 -14.47 3.41 9.20
N VAL A 61 -14.33 3.19 7.90
CA VAL A 61 -13.12 2.61 7.31
C VAL A 61 -11.89 3.47 7.59
N GLN A 62 -12.00 4.77 7.37
CA GLN A 62 -10.85 5.67 7.47
C GLN A 62 -10.47 6.00 8.91
N LYS A 63 -11.37 5.81 9.88
CA LYS A 63 -11.09 5.95 11.32
C LYS A 63 -10.57 4.66 11.96
N GLY A 64 -10.49 3.56 11.21
CA GLY A 64 -9.86 2.32 11.69
C GLY A 64 -10.83 1.19 12.05
N TYR A 65 -12.07 1.21 11.53
CA TYR A 65 -12.99 0.10 11.78
C TYR A 65 -12.45 -1.19 11.14
N ILE A 66 -12.24 -2.20 11.97
CA ILE A 66 -11.90 -3.58 11.58
C ILE A 66 -12.95 -4.46 12.24
N GLY A 67 -13.84 -5.06 11.44
CA GLY A 67 -14.91 -5.89 11.95
C GLY A 67 -15.66 -6.63 10.84
N SER A 68 -16.69 -7.37 11.22
CA SER A 68 -17.43 -8.30 10.37
C SER A 68 -18.76 -7.75 9.85
N ALA A 69 -19.06 -6.46 10.05
CA ALA A 69 -20.31 -5.88 9.55
C ALA A 69 -20.41 -6.03 8.02
N ASP A 70 -21.61 -6.37 7.56
CA ASP A 70 -21.92 -6.53 6.15
C ASP A 70 -21.56 -5.28 5.34
N THR A 71 -20.94 -5.50 4.19
CA THR A 71 -20.47 -4.43 3.32
C THR A 71 -21.32 -4.27 2.07
N TYR A 72 -21.19 -3.12 1.41
CA TYR A 72 -21.85 -2.88 0.13
C TYR A 72 -21.28 -3.77 -0.97
N THR A 73 -22.15 -4.39 -1.77
CA THR A 73 -21.80 -5.10 -3.02
C THR A 73 -22.06 -4.24 -4.26
N GLN A 74 -22.98 -3.28 -4.15
CA GLN A 74 -23.36 -2.34 -5.19
C GLN A 74 -23.49 -0.92 -4.61
N PHE A 75 -23.42 0.08 -5.50
CA PHE A 75 -23.50 1.48 -5.10
C PHE A 75 -24.47 2.24 -6.00
N GLU A 76 -25.28 3.09 -5.39
CA GLU A 76 -26.22 3.98 -6.06
C GLU A 76 -25.51 5.25 -6.56
N ASN A 77 -26.09 5.88 -7.58
CA ASN A 77 -25.63 7.17 -8.05
C ASN A 77 -26.13 8.27 -7.10
N ILE A 78 -25.19 9.03 -6.54
CA ILE A 78 -25.48 10.17 -5.67
C ILE A 78 -25.37 11.50 -6.42
N PRO A 79 -26.09 12.56 -5.98
CA PRO A 79 -26.06 13.87 -6.62
C PRO A 79 -24.64 14.48 -6.77
N VAL A 80 -24.44 15.28 -7.81
CA VAL A 80 -23.16 15.98 -8.07
C VAL A 80 -22.76 16.87 -6.88
N VAL A 81 -23.72 17.55 -6.27
CA VAL A 81 -23.48 18.39 -5.08
C VAL A 81 -22.93 17.59 -3.89
N ASP A 82 -23.41 16.35 -3.68
CA ASP A 82 -22.94 15.47 -2.62
C ASP A 82 -21.53 14.96 -2.91
N ASN A 83 -21.21 14.66 -4.18
CA ASN A 83 -19.84 14.31 -4.58
C ASN A 83 -18.85 15.45 -4.31
N TYR A 84 -19.23 16.70 -4.60
CA TYR A 84 -18.39 17.85 -4.27
C TYR A 84 -18.27 18.09 -2.77
N ARG A 85 -19.35 17.90 -2.01
CA ARG A 85 -19.33 18.02 -0.54
C ARG A 85 -18.33 17.04 0.06
N PHE A 86 -18.43 15.77 -0.33
CA PHE A 86 -17.46 14.73 0.04
C PHE A 86 -16.03 15.11 -0.35
N ALA A 87 -15.82 15.54 -1.60
CA ALA A 87 -14.50 15.93 -2.07
C ALA A 87 -13.90 17.08 -1.25
N ARG A 88 -14.70 18.08 -0.86
CA ARG A 88 -14.29 19.20 0.00
C ARG A 88 -13.93 18.77 1.42
N LYS A 89 -14.67 17.80 1.98
CA LYS A 89 -14.41 17.27 3.33
C LYS A 89 -13.06 16.56 3.39
N TYR A 90 -12.72 15.74 2.39
CA TYR A 90 -11.63 14.78 2.51
C TYR A 90 -10.40 15.06 1.63
N PHE A 91 -10.53 15.88 0.60
CA PHE A 91 -9.43 16.21 -0.33
C PHE A 91 -9.09 17.70 -0.27
N SER A 92 -7.87 18.06 -0.69
CA SER A 92 -7.47 19.48 -0.72
C SER A 92 -8.24 20.25 -1.79
N SER A 93 -8.38 21.57 -1.60
CA SER A 93 -9.03 22.47 -2.57
C SER A 93 -8.47 22.34 -3.99
N PHE A 94 -7.15 22.14 -4.12
CA PHE A 94 -6.48 21.85 -5.38
C PHE A 94 -7.09 20.63 -6.09
N TRP A 95 -7.28 19.51 -5.39
CA TRP A 95 -7.84 18.29 -5.97
C TRP A 95 -9.33 18.42 -6.29
N VAL A 96 -10.08 19.19 -5.51
CA VAL A 96 -11.49 19.49 -5.83
C VAL A 96 -11.60 20.34 -7.10
N PHE A 97 -10.71 21.33 -7.27
CA PHE A 97 -10.63 22.12 -8.50
C PHE A 97 -10.19 21.28 -9.70
N TYR A 98 -9.21 20.40 -9.53
CA TYR A 98 -8.81 19.43 -10.56
C TYR A 98 -9.99 18.58 -11.06
N VAL A 99 -10.83 18.09 -10.16
CA VAL A 99 -12.06 17.36 -10.54
C VAL A 99 -13.00 18.26 -11.33
N LEU A 100 -13.26 19.50 -10.89
CA LEU A 100 -14.08 20.44 -11.64
C LEU A 100 -13.57 20.64 -13.07
N VAL A 101 -12.28 20.89 -13.26
CA VAL A 101 -11.68 21.06 -14.59
C VAL A 101 -11.94 19.83 -15.46
N ILE A 102 -11.68 18.62 -14.95
CA ILE A 102 -11.95 17.38 -15.69
C ILE A 102 -13.43 17.24 -16.05
N ARG A 103 -14.34 17.55 -15.13
CA ARG A 103 -15.79 17.43 -15.35
C ARG A 103 -16.27 18.44 -16.40
N LEU A 104 -15.76 19.67 -16.37
CA LEU A 104 -16.06 20.67 -17.40
C LEU A 104 -15.54 20.26 -18.78
N LEU A 105 -14.30 19.74 -18.85
CA LEU A 105 -13.72 19.24 -20.11
C LEU A 105 -14.44 18.00 -20.65
N SER A 106 -15.21 17.29 -19.82
CA SER A 106 -16.04 16.17 -20.28
C SER A 106 -17.35 16.61 -20.96
N PHE A 107 -17.70 17.90 -20.88
CA PHE A 107 -18.94 18.50 -21.39
C PHE A 107 -20.25 17.83 -20.92
N TYR A 108 -20.17 16.94 -19.93
CA TYR A 108 -21.32 16.24 -19.37
C TYR A 108 -21.89 17.01 -18.18
N ASN A 109 -23.01 17.71 -18.40
CA ASN A 109 -23.74 18.53 -17.41
C ASN A 109 -22.91 19.66 -16.76
N PRO A 110 -22.25 20.54 -17.54
CA PRO A 110 -21.32 21.55 -17.00
C PRO A 110 -22.01 22.53 -16.03
N ILE A 111 -23.26 22.90 -16.25
CA ILE A 111 -24.02 23.79 -15.38
C ILE A 111 -24.19 23.16 -13.98
N THR A 112 -24.58 21.88 -13.92
CA THR A 112 -24.76 21.13 -12.67
C THR A 112 -23.45 21.01 -11.90
N GLU A 113 -22.32 20.82 -12.60
CA GLU A 113 -20.99 20.76 -11.99
C GLU A 113 -20.58 22.09 -11.36
N VAL A 114 -20.73 23.21 -12.08
CA VAL A 114 -20.43 24.56 -11.55
C VAL A 114 -21.33 24.89 -10.36
N LEU A 115 -22.63 24.64 -10.46
CA LEU A 115 -23.57 24.89 -9.36
C LEU A 115 -23.26 24.03 -8.13
N GLY A 116 -22.95 22.74 -8.31
CA GLY A 116 -22.56 21.84 -7.22
C GLY A 116 -21.27 22.28 -6.54
N TRP A 117 -20.26 22.66 -7.31
CA TRP A 117 -18.99 23.18 -6.80
C TRP A 117 -19.18 24.50 -6.03
N TRP A 118 -20.02 25.40 -6.54
CA TRP A 118 -20.31 26.68 -5.90
C TRP A 118 -21.14 26.54 -4.63
N LYS A 119 -22.17 25.68 -4.63
CA LYS A 119 -23.01 25.39 -3.44
C LYS A 119 -22.18 24.84 -2.28
N THR A 120 -21.13 24.08 -2.58
CA THR A 120 -20.26 23.45 -1.56
C THR A 120 -19.02 24.29 -1.19
N ARG A 121 -18.91 25.54 -1.66
CA ARG A 121 -17.71 26.38 -1.45
C ARG A 121 -17.39 26.68 0.03
N LYS A 122 -18.41 26.65 0.91
CA LYS A 122 -18.27 26.91 2.34
C LYS A 122 -17.98 25.65 3.18
N VAL A 123 -17.93 24.47 2.55
CA VAL A 123 -17.66 23.20 3.24
C VAL A 123 -16.20 23.20 3.72
N SER A 124 -16.00 23.01 5.01
CA SER A 124 -14.68 22.91 5.64
C SER A 124 -14.08 21.50 5.48
N ARG A 125 -12.75 21.43 5.55
CA ARG A 125 -12.02 20.16 5.52
C ARG A 125 -12.23 19.43 6.86
N SER A 126 -12.56 18.15 6.82
CA SER A 126 -12.74 17.32 8.01
C SER A 126 -11.39 17.00 8.67
N THR A 127 -11.39 16.95 10.01
CA THR A 127 -10.25 16.56 10.85
C THR A 127 -10.34 15.11 11.35
N TYR A 128 -11.22 14.29 10.76
CA TYR A 128 -11.57 12.96 11.26
C TYR A 128 -10.39 12.02 11.56
N LEU A 129 -9.27 12.14 10.84
CA LEU A 129 -8.04 11.35 11.08
C LEU A 129 -7.37 11.63 12.42
N LYS A 130 -7.70 12.76 13.08
CA LYS A 130 -7.16 13.12 14.41
C LYS A 130 -7.85 12.40 15.56
N ILE A 131 -9.00 11.76 15.29
CA ILE A 131 -9.82 11.08 16.30
C ILE A 131 -10.12 9.67 15.77
N PRO A 132 -9.13 8.75 15.76
CA PRO A 132 -9.35 7.39 15.31
C PRO A 132 -10.23 6.60 16.28
N LEU A 133 -10.74 5.46 15.83
CA LEU A 133 -11.39 4.49 16.71
C LEU A 133 -10.32 3.85 17.60
N VAL A 134 -10.61 3.78 18.91
CA VAL A 134 -9.70 3.20 19.90
C VAL A 134 -10.09 1.76 20.16
N ASN A 135 -9.11 0.85 20.13
CA ASN A 135 -9.28 -0.55 20.53
C ASN A 135 -8.72 -0.72 21.94
N GLU A 136 -9.47 -0.30 22.96
CA GLU A 136 -8.99 -0.27 24.36
C GLU A 136 -8.56 -1.64 24.88
N MET A 137 -9.19 -2.71 24.40
CA MET A 137 -8.88 -4.09 24.77
C MET A 137 -7.56 -4.61 24.21
N TYR A 138 -6.97 -3.96 23.19
CA TYR A 138 -5.73 -4.48 22.57
C TYR A 138 -4.56 -4.51 23.55
N ALA A 139 -4.42 -3.49 24.39
CA ALA A 139 -3.28 -3.38 25.30
C ALA A 139 -3.23 -4.56 26.29
N THR A 140 -4.38 -4.94 26.85
CA THR A 140 -4.52 -6.02 27.85
C THR A 140 -4.82 -7.39 27.24
N PHE A 141 -5.00 -7.48 25.92
CA PHE A 141 -5.28 -8.76 25.27
C PHE A 141 -4.09 -9.73 25.40
N GLU A 142 -4.38 -10.92 25.90
CA GLU A 142 -3.47 -12.06 25.92
C GLU A 142 -3.70 -12.91 24.68
N SER A 143 -2.64 -13.10 23.88
CA SER A 143 -2.76 -13.81 22.60
C SER A 143 -2.56 -15.32 22.79
N GLU A 144 -3.59 -16.09 22.47
CA GLU A 144 -3.53 -17.55 22.38
C GLU A 144 -2.53 -17.99 21.30
N LEU A 145 -2.44 -17.25 20.19
CA LEU A 145 -1.50 -17.54 19.12
C LEU A 145 -0.04 -17.47 19.61
N ILE A 146 0.30 -16.50 20.45
CA ILE A 146 1.63 -16.43 21.06
C ILE A 146 1.87 -17.61 22.00
N GLN A 147 0.86 -18.02 22.78
CA GLN A 147 0.96 -19.16 23.69
C GLN A 147 1.17 -20.49 22.95
N GLN A 148 0.55 -20.66 21.77
CA GLN A 148 0.73 -21.82 20.90
C GLN A 148 2.12 -21.91 20.28
N LYS A 149 2.87 -20.80 20.26
CA LYS A 149 4.22 -20.70 19.71
C LYS A 149 4.36 -21.29 18.29
N PRO A 150 3.59 -20.85 17.28
CA PRO A 150 3.76 -21.33 15.91
C PRO A 150 5.13 -20.94 15.33
N LEU A 151 5.72 -21.77 14.48
CA LEU A 151 7.00 -21.42 13.86
C LEU A 151 6.82 -20.24 12.88
N VAL A 152 7.66 -19.21 13.03
CA VAL A 152 7.75 -18.06 12.13
C VAL A 152 9.01 -18.16 11.27
N SER A 153 8.88 -18.06 9.95
CA SER A 153 10.04 -17.95 9.05
C SER A 153 10.29 -16.48 8.69
N VAL A 154 11.38 -15.91 9.19
CA VAL A 154 11.82 -14.55 8.85
C VAL A 154 12.58 -14.59 7.53
N ILE A 155 12.11 -13.85 6.52
CA ILE A 155 12.68 -13.86 5.17
C ILE A 155 13.39 -12.53 4.91
N ILE A 156 14.70 -12.61 4.64
CA ILE A 156 15.57 -11.45 4.41
C ILE A 156 16.31 -11.60 3.08
N PRO A 157 15.91 -10.89 2.02
CA PRO A 157 16.74 -10.73 0.84
C PRO A 157 17.80 -9.65 1.10
N THR A 158 19.08 -9.95 0.84
CA THR A 158 20.17 -8.97 0.97
C THR A 158 20.94 -8.81 -0.34
N LEU A 159 21.50 -7.60 -0.54
CA LEU A 159 22.38 -7.29 -1.67
C LEU A 159 23.31 -6.13 -1.31
N ASN A 160 24.58 -6.44 -1.09
CA ASN A 160 25.69 -5.52 -0.81
C ASN A 160 25.46 -4.65 0.44
N ARG A 161 24.90 -5.22 1.53
CA ARG A 161 24.52 -4.48 2.75
C ARG A 161 24.91 -5.16 4.07
N TYR A 162 26.01 -5.92 4.08
CA TYR A 162 26.47 -6.63 5.29
C TYR A 162 26.48 -5.79 6.58
N PRO A 163 26.95 -4.54 6.62
CA PRO A 163 26.93 -3.75 7.87
C PRO A 163 25.53 -3.50 8.44
N TYR A 164 24.53 -3.34 7.57
CA TYR A 164 23.14 -3.13 8.02
C TYR A 164 22.46 -4.46 8.33
N LEU A 165 22.85 -5.52 7.63
CA LEU A 165 22.38 -6.86 7.93
C LEU A 165 22.87 -7.34 9.31
N GLU A 166 24.08 -6.96 9.71
CA GLU A 166 24.61 -7.24 11.05
C GLU A 166 23.71 -6.66 12.14
N ASP A 167 23.33 -5.38 12.04
CA ASP A 167 22.37 -4.73 12.93
C ASP A 167 21.01 -5.47 12.94
N VAL A 168 20.53 -5.89 11.77
CA VAL A 168 19.28 -6.64 11.62
C VAL A 168 19.34 -7.98 12.37
N LEU A 169 20.46 -8.71 12.24
CA LEU A 169 20.63 -10.01 12.90
C LEU A 169 20.75 -9.86 14.42
N HIS A 170 21.47 -8.84 14.89
CA HIS A 170 21.50 -8.51 16.33
C HIS A 170 20.11 -8.15 16.88
N ASP A 171 19.30 -7.36 16.16
CA ASP A 171 17.92 -7.04 16.57
C ASP A 171 17.04 -8.31 16.62
N LEU A 172 17.31 -9.30 15.76
CA LEU A 172 16.61 -10.59 15.76
C LEU A 172 17.01 -11.47 16.95
N GLU A 173 18.29 -11.50 17.34
CA GLU A 173 18.74 -12.21 18.56
C GLU A 173 18.08 -11.68 19.83
N GLN A 174 17.70 -10.41 19.84
CA GLN A 174 17.04 -9.76 20.98
C GLN A 174 15.51 -9.91 20.99
N GLN A 175 14.92 -10.67 20.06
CA GLN A 175 13.47 -10.86 20.03
C GLN A 175 12.98 -11.67 21.24
N ALA A 176 11.90 -11.20 21.86
CA ALA A 176 11.25 -11.88 22.99
C ALA A 176 10.53 -13.17 22.55
N TYR A 177 10.08 -13.22 21.29
CA TYR A 177 9.53 -14.43 20.69
C TYR A 177 10.66 -15.24 20.05
N THR A 178 10.90 -16.47 20.50
CA THR A 178 12.11 -17.22 20.14
C THR A 178 11.89 -18.39 19.17
N HIS A 179 10.64 -18.75 18.86
CA HIS A 179 10.35 -19.88 17.96
C HIS A 179 10.26 -19.43 16.50
N PHE A 180 11.40 -19.03 15.94
CA PHE A 180 11.51 -18.59 14.56
C PHE A 180 12.81 -19.07 13.91
N GLU A 181 12.78 -19.24 12.59
CA GLU A 181 13.96 -19.47 11.74
C GLU A 181 14.21 -18.22 10.86
N VAL A 182 15.44 -18.04 10.39
CA VAL A 182 15.80 -16.91 9.52
C VAL A 182 16.36 -17.44 8.20
N ILE A 183 15.73 -17.04 7.10
CA ILE A 183 16.11 -17.44 5.74
C ILE A 183 16.64 -16.23 5.01
N ILE A 184 17.93 -16.26 4.69
CA ILE A 184 18.65 -15.17 4.03
C ILE A 184 18.94 -15.57 2.59
N ILE A 185 18.50 -14.75 1.64
CA ILE A 185 18.87 -14.88 0.24
C ILE A 185 19.85 -13.77 -0.11
N ASP A 186 21.13 -14.11 -0.14
CA ASP A 186 22.21 -13.19 -0.42
C ASP A 186 22.50 -13.12 -1.92
N GLN A 187 22.41 -11.91 -2.48
CA GLN A 187 22.67 -11.64 -3.90
C GLN A 187 23.97 -10.85 -4.12
N SER A 188 24.76 -10.68 -3.06
CA SER A 188 25.99 -9.89 -3.06
C SER A 188 27.09 -10.57 -3.86
N LEU A 189 27.94 -9.74 -4.44
CA LEU A 189 29.14 -10.16 -5.16
C LEU A 189 30.28 -9.20 -4.76
N PRO A 190 31.33 -9.69 -4.07
CA PRO A 190 31.52 -11.08 -3.63
C PRO A 190 30.53 -11.52 -2.54
N PHE A 191 30.21 -12.82 -2.54
CA PHE A 191 29.49 -13.49 -1.45
C PHE A 191 30.45 -13.75 -0.29
N GLN A 192 30.00 -13.54 0.95
CA GLN A 192 30.81 -13.67 2.16
C GLN A 192 30.15 -14.69 3.10
N PRO A 193 30.37 -16.01 2.90
CA PRO A 193 29.76 -17.03 3.75
C PRO A 193 30.21 -16.92 5.22
N GLU A 194 31.43 -16.44 5.47
CA GLU A 194 31.99 -16.27 6.82
C GLU A 194 31.24 -15.21 7.64
N PHE A 195 30.53 -14.29 6.97
CA PHE A 195 29.70 -13.30 7.67
C PHE A 195 28.61 -13.95 8.54
N TYR A 196 28.17 -15.16 8.21
CA TYR A 196 26.98 -15.79 8.79
C TYR A 196 27.27 -16.82 9.90
N THR A 197 28.51 -16.97 10.36
CA THR A 197 28.88 -18.08 11.27
C THR A 197 28.60 -17.79 12.75
N ASP A 198 28.58 -16.53 13.17
CA ASP A 198 28.71 -16.14 14.57
C ASP A 198 27.41 -15.53 15.15
N TYR A 199 26.26 -16.09 14.78
CA TYR A 199 24.94 -15.66 15.28
C TYR A 199 24.20 -16.76 16.05
N GLN A 200 23.50 -16.38 17.11
CA GLN A 200 22.62 -17.25 17.93
C GLN A 200 21.24 -17.43 17.29
N LEU A 201 21.21 -17.65 15.97
CA LEU A 201 19.99 -17.77 15.17
C LEU A 201 20.04 -19.04 14.32
N GLU A 202 18.89 -19.68 14.09
CA GLU A 202 18.78 -20.71 13.05
C GLU A 202 18.81 -20.05 11.67
N LEU A 203 20.01 -19.81 11.15
CA LEU A 203 20.23 -19.19 9.84
C LEU A 203 20.25 -20.23 8.72
N GLN A 204 19.38 -20.04 7.74
CA GLN A 204 19.46 -20.72 6.45
C GLN A 204 19.86 -19.70 5.38
N VAL A 205 21.13 -19.74 4.96
CA VAL A 205 21.69 -18.79 3.99
C VAL A 205 21.83 -19.44 2.63
N VAL A 206 21.37 -18.74 1.60
CA VAL A 206 21.50 -19.20 0.22
C VAL A 206 21.98 -18.07 -0.68
N HIS A 207 23.08 -18.33 -1.38
CA HIS A 207 23.56 -17.42 -2.41
C HIS A 207 22.70 -17.51 -3.68
N GLN A 208 22.40 -16.35 -4.26
CA GLN A 208 21.64 -16.20 -5.49
C GLN A 208 22.38 -15.24 -6.42
N GLU A 209 22.92 -15.75 -7.52
CA GLU A 209 23.63 -14.93 -8.51
C GLU A 209 22.73 -13.89 -9.20
N GLU A 210 21.48 -14.27 -9.52
CA GLU A 210 20.53 -13.34 -10.15
C GLU A 210 20.08 -12.28 -9.11
N LYS A 211 20.47 -11.03 -9.31
CA LYS A 211 20.00 -9.90 -8.49
C LYS A 211 18.54 -9.56 -8.80
N ALA A 212 17.61 -10.24 -8.13
CA ALA A 212 16.16 -10.14 -8.31
C ALA A 212 15.43 -10.38 -6.96
N LEU A 213 14.78 -9.32 -6.47
CA LEU A 213 14.12 -9.29 -5.16
C LEU A 213 12.95 -10.28 -5.05
N TRP A 214 12.11 -10.35 -6.08
CA TRP A 214 10.91 -11.19 -6.01
C TRP A 214 11.28 -12.66 -6.16
N LEU A 215 12.30 -12.98 -6.97
CA LEU A 215 12.91 -14.30 -7.03
C LEU A 215 13.46 -14.72 -5.67
N ALA A 216 14.23 -13.84 -5.01
CA ALA A 216 14.80 -14.10 -3.70
C ALA A 216 13.71 -14.42 -2.67
N ARG A 217 12.70 -13.54 -2.55
CA ARG A 217 11.55 -13.78 -1.65
C ARG A 217 10.80 -15.05 -1.99
N ASN A 218 10.56 -15.32 -3.28
CA ASN A 218 9.89 -16.55 -3.71
C ASN A 218 10.69 -17.82 -3.37
N ARG A 219 12.02 -17.78 -3.49
CA ARG A 219 12.91 -18.89 -3.11
C ARG A 219 12.84 -19.14 -1.61
N ALA A 220 12.95 -18.10 -0.80
CA ALA A 220 12.86 -18.20 0.65
C ALA A 220 11.48 -18.72 1.12
N VAL A 221 10.37 -18.23 0.55
CA VAL A 221 9.01 -18.71 0.91
C VAL A 221 8.83 -20.19 0.63
N LYS A 222 9.46 -20.72 -0.44
CA LYS A 222 9.42 -22.16 -0.75
C LYS A 222 10.21 -22.99 0.26
N MET A 223 11.29 -22.44 0.82
CA MET A 223 12.15 -23.13 1.79
C MET A 223 11.64 -23.02 3.22
N ALA A 224 10.85 -21.98 3.52
CA ALA A 224 10.27 -21.73 4.84
C ALA A 224 9.52 -22.95 5.39
N LYS A 225 9.80 -23.32 6.63
CA LYS A 225 9.08 -24.36 7.38
C LYS A 225 7.97 -23.80 8.25
N GLY A 226 8.06 -22.51 8.60
CA GLY A 226 7.11 -21.81 9.45
C GLY A 226 5.70 -21.73 8.88
N GLU A 227 4.72 -21.78 9.78
CA GLU A 227 3.30 -21.55 9.47
C GLU A 227 3.05 -20.09 9.09
N TYR A 228 3.87 -19.19 9.63
CA TYR A 228 3.85 -17.76 9.35
C TYR A 228 5.13 -17.33 8.66
N ILE A 229 4.97 -16.43 7.70
CA ILE A 229 6.07 -15.79 6.99
C ILE A 229 6.17 -14.35 7.48
N LEU A 230 7.34 -13.98 8.00
CA LEU A 230 7.66 -12.60 8.37
C LEU A 230 8.64 -12.03 7.35
N LEU A 231 8.13 -11.13 6.53
CA LEU A 231 8.91 -10.50 5.48
C LEU A 231 9.64 -9.26 6.03
N PHE A 232 10.97 -9.25 5.91
CA PHE A 232 11.82 -8.21 6.49
C PHE A 232 12.86 -7.69 5.48
N ASP A 233 13.32 -6.44 5.63
CA ASP A 233 14.38 -5.87 4.80
C ASP A 233 15.70 -5.83 5.58
N ASP A 234 16.81 -5.82 4.83
CA ASP A 234 18.19 -5.81 5.33
C ASP A 234 18.70 -4.44 5.83
N ASP A 235 17.89 -3.37 5.70
CA ASP A 235 18.23 -2.00 6.13
C ASP A 235 17.23 -1.42 7.14
N SER A 236 16.92 -2.21 8.17
CA SER A 236 15.84 -1.93 9.12
C SER A 236 16.22 -2.20 10.58
N ARG A 237 15.65 -1.42 11.51
CA ARG A 237 15.76 -1.66 12.96
C ARG A 237 14.39 -1.94 13.58
N VAL A 238 14.33 -2.87 14.53
CA VAL A 238 13.08 -3.33 15.16
C VAL A 238 13.23 -3.50 16.68
N ASP A 239 12.13 -3.34 17.40
CA ASP A 239 12.09 -3.52 18.85
C ASP A 239 12.04 -5.02 19.22
N LYS A 240 12.44 -5.37 20.45
CA LYS A 240 12.43 -6.76 20.98
C LYS A 240 11.06 -7.47 20.95
N ASN A 241 9.96 -6.72 20.91
CA ASN A 241 8.60 -7.29 20.91
C ASN A 241 8.01 -7.40 19.50
N TRP A 242 8.78 -7.08 18.45
CA TRP A 242 8.27 -6.87 17.10
C TRP A 242 7.53 -8.10 16.54
N ILE A 243 8.12 -9.30 16.65
CA ILE A 243 7.46 -10.54 16.20
C ILE A 243 6.19 -10.82 17.01
N SER A 244 6.26 -10.68 18.34
CA SER A 244 5.10 -10.87 19.23
C SER A 244 3.96 -9.91 18.91
N GLU A 245 4.24 -8.63 18.62
CA GLU A 245 3.20 -7.68 18.24
C GLU A 245 2.52 -8.13 16.95
N HIS A 246 3.26 -8.54 15.92
CA HIS A 246 2.64 -9.06 14.70
C HIS A 246 1.70 -10.24 14.98
N LEU A 247 2.12 -11.22 15.77
CA LEU A 247 1.29 -12.38 16.13
C LEU A 247 0.04 -11.95 16.93
N LYS A 248 0.22 -11.08 17.94
CA LYS A 248 -0.88 -10.53 18.75
C LYS A 248 -1.91 -9.81 17.89
N GLY A 249 -1.47 -9.03 16.90
CA GLY A 249 -2.34 -8.32 15.96
C GLY A 249 -3.16 -9.27 15.08
N LEU A 250 -2.55 -10.33 14.57
CA LEU A 250 -3.27 -11.36 13.80
C LEU A 250 -4.35 -12.02 14.65
N ASP A 251 -4.02 -12.37 15.89
CA ASP A 251 -4.93 -13.06 16.80
C ASP A 251 -6.09 -12.17 17.25
N PHE A 252 -5.80 -10.94 17.72
CA PHE A 252 -6.81 -10.02 18.22
C PHE A 252 -7.87 -9.68 17.17
N PHE A 253 -7.45 -9.36 15.95
CA PHE A 253 -8.37 -9.00 14.86
C PHE A 253 -8.86 -10.19 14.04
N LYS A 254 -8.39 -11.41 14.36
CA LYS A 254 -8.55 -12.60 13.52
C LYS A 254 -8.18 -12.31 12.06
N ALA A 255 -7.06 -11.59 11.90
CA ALA A 255 -6.54 -11.14 10.62
C ALA A 255 -5.66 -12.22 9.96
N ASP A 256 -5.39 -12.02 8.68
CA ASP A 256 -4.57 -12.93 7.87
C ASP A 256 -3.18 -12.36 7.60
N LEU A 257 -3.08 -11.02 7.57
CA LEU A 257 -1.83 -10.27 7.42
C LEU A 257 -1.78 -9.12 8.43
N SER A 258 -0.59 -8.88 8.99
CA SER A 258 -0.30 -7.75 9.87
C SER A 258 0.83 -6.94 9.24
N SER A 259 0.48 -5.84 8.56
CA SER A 259 1.43 -4.89 7.98
C SER A 259 1.85 -3.88 9.04
N GLY A 260 3.09 -3.97 9.50
CA GLY A 260 3.66 -3.06 10.48
C GLY A 260 3.93 -1.66 9.92
N VAL A 261 4.20 -0.72 10.81
CA VAL A 261 4.46 0.68 10.43
C VAL A 261 5.94 0.92 10.20
N SER A 262 6.26 1.38 8.99
CA SER A 262 7.61 1.80 8.64
C SER A 262 7.81 3.29 8.89
N ILE A 263 8.64 3.59 9.87
CA ILE A 263 9.11 4.93 10.20
C ILE A 263 10.36 5.20 9.37
N SER A 264 10.51 6.42 8.87
CA SER A 264 11.71 6.82 8.13
C SER A 264 12.27 8.09 8.72
N GLU A 265 13.57 8.11 9.00
CA GLU A 265 14.28 9.33 9.41
C GLU A 265 14.39 10.34 8.27
N VAL A 266 14.44 9.83 7.02
CA VAL A 266 14.57 10.63 5.81
C VAL A 266 13.28 10.63 4.99
N GLY A 267 12.73 11.83 4.76
CA GLY A 267 11.67 12.08 3.79
C GLY A 267 10.41 12.73 4.37
N ALA A 268 9.26 12.39 3.80
CA ALA A 268 7.97 12.89 4.26
C ALA A 268 7.58 12.26 5.61
N PRO A 269 6.87 12.99 6.49
CA PRO A 269 6.43 12.46 7.77
C PRO A 269 5.51 11.25 7.57
N THR A 270 5.54 10.33 8.54
CA THR A 270 4.65 9.18 8.59
C THR A 270 3.18 9.64 8.52
N PRO A 271 2.35 9.06 7.63
CA PRO A 271 0.93 9.42 7.58
C PRO A 271 0.24 9.23 8.93
N ALA A 272 -0.62 10.17 9.32
CA ALA A 272 -1.32 10.12 10.61
C ALA A 272 -2.14 8.82 10.82
N HIS A 273 -2.60 8.20 9.74
CA HIS A 273 -3.36 6.95 9.82
C HIS A 273 -2.51 5.71 10.11
N TYR A 274 -1.18 5.83 10.18
CA TYR A 274 -0.31 4.76 10.66
C TYR A 274 -0.19 4.78 12.20
N ALA A 275 -0.81 5.74 12.88
CA ALA A 275 -0.78 5.81 14.34
C ALA A 275 -1.83 4.91 15.03
N TYR A 276 -2.70 4.24 14.27
CA TYR A 276 -3.78 3.41 14.79
C TYR A 276 -4.08 2.23 13.85
N PHE A 277 -4.82 1.25 14.36
CA PHE A 277 -5.25 0.10 13.57
C PHE A 277 -6.27 0.49 12.50
N LYS A 278 -6.09 0.00 11.28
CA LYS A 278 -7.07 0.09 10.19
C LYS A 278 -6.94 -1.11 9.25
N ILE A 279 -7.95 -1.33 8.43
CA ILE A 279 -7.79 -2.20 7.26
C ILE A 279 -6.75 -1.56 6.34
N SER A 280 -5.69 -2.31 6.05
CA SER A 280 -4.55 -1.81 5.29
C SER A 280 -4.88 -1.67 3.81
N ASP A 281 -4.52 -0.51 3.24
CA ASP A 281 -4.60 -0.19 1.81
C ASP A 281 -3.23 -0.28 1.12
N GLN A 282 -2.23 -0.81 1.83
CA GLN A 282 -0.89 -1.08 1.34
C GLN A 282 -0.34 -2.33 2.02
N LEU A 283 0.60 -3.01 1.37
CA LEU A 283 1.40 -4.05 1.98
C LEU A 283 2.87 -3.60 1.90
N ASP A 284 3.53 -3.51 3.05
CA ASP A 284 4.97 -3.24 3.12
C ASP A 284 5.70 -4.57 3.27
N THR A 285 6.27 -5.06 2.18
CA THR A 285 6.99 -6.34 2.20
C THR A 285 8.24 -6.31 3.08
N GLY A 286 8.69 -5.15 3.57
CA GLY A 286 9.77 -5.06 4.54
C GLY A 286 9.32 -5.14 6.00
N ASN A 287 8.01 -5.17 6.27
CA ASN A 287 7.47 -5.22 7.63
C ASN A 287 6.05 -5.82 7.63
N VAL A 288 5.93 -7.11 7.28
CA VAL A 288 4.63 -7.79 7.26
C VAL A 288 4.72 -9.25 7.66
N LEU A 289 3.88 -9.63 8.62
CA LEU A 289 3.63 -11.03 8.98
C LEU A 289 2.36 -11.52 8.26
N LEU A 290 2.39 -12.72 7.70
CA LEU A 290 1.25 -13.33 7.07
C LEU A 290 1.28 -14.86 7.16
N LYS A 291 0.10 -15.50 7.10
CA LYS A 291 -0.01 -16.96 7.04
C LYS A 291 0.61 -17.50 5.74
N LYS A 292 1.42 -18.56 5.82
CA LYS A 292 2.08 -19.17 4.65
C LYS A 292 1.07 -19.68 3.61
N ASP A 293 -0.10 -20.14 4.06
CA ASP A 293 -1.16 -20.66 3.19
C ASP A 293 -1.72 -19.62 2.19
N ILE A 294 -1.56 -18.32 2.47
CA ILE A 294 -1.92 -17.27 1.51
C ILE A 294 -1.10 -17.44 0.22
N PHE A 295 0.20 -17.75 0.33
CA PHE A 295 1.03 -18.02 -0.85
C PHE A 295 0.60 -19.27 -1.62
N LYS A 296 0.07 -20.29 -0.94
CA LYS A 296 -0.51 -21.47 -1.60
C LYS A 296 -1.78 -21.09 -2.37
N ALA A 297 -2.65 -20.28 -1.75
CA ALA A 297 -3.94 -19.91 -2.30
C ALA A 297 -3.86 -18.93 -3.49
N ILE A 298 -3.05 -17.88 -3.38
CA ILE A 298 -2.99 -16.79 -4.39
C ILE A 298 -1.70 -16.76 -5.20
N GLY A 299 -0.77 -17.68 -4.94
CA GLY A 299 0.54 -17.78 -5.59
C GLY A 299 1.57 -16.79 -5.04
N LEU A 300 2.83 -17.03 -5.43
CA LEU A 300 4.01 -16.28 -5.02
C LEU A 300 4.04 -14.83 -5.56
N PHE A 301 5.12 -14.08 -5.33
CA PHE A 301 5.27 -12.73 -5.89
C PHE A 301 5.40 -12.77 -7.42
N ASP A 302 4.78 -11.81 -8.11
CA ASP A 302 4.84 -11.70 -9.57
C ASP A 302 6.21 -11.16 -10.02
N ARG A 303 6.97 -12.01 -10.72
CA ARG A 303 8.29 -11.62 -11.24
C ARG A 303 8.24 -10.60 -12.39
N GLN A 304 7.05 -10.17 -12.83
CA GLN A 304 6.94 -8.99 -13.71
C GLN A 304 7.41 -7.69 -13.04
N PHE A 305 7.54 -7.66 -11.71
CA PHE A 305 7.97 -6.48 -10.96
C PHE A 305 9.47 -6.45 -10.64
N GLU A 306 10.23 -7.43 -11.14
CA GLU A 306 11.68 -7.46 -10.93
C GLU A 306 12.37 -6.19 -11.42
N LYS A 307 13.29 -5.68 -10.59
CA LYS A 307 14.06 -4.44 -10.84
C LYS A 307 13.17 -3.22 -11.10
N GLN A 308 11.93 -3.25 -10.66
CA GLN A 308 10.95 -2.17 -10.78
C GLN A 308 10.15 -1.99 -9.47
N ARG A 309 9.00 -1.31 -9.51
CA ARG A 309 8.19 -0.94 -8.32
C ARG A 309 6.79 -1.55 -8.40
N MET A 310 6.07 -1.53 -7.29
CA MET A 310 4.67 -1.98 -7.13
C MET A 310 4.47 -3.49 -6.98
N GLY A 311 5.52 -4.30 -6.79
CA GLY A 311 5.32 -5.74 -6.52
C GLY A 311 4.74 -6.01 -5.12
N ASP A 312 5.08 -5.17 -4.14
CA ASP A 312 4.51 -5.12 -2.80
C ASP A 312 3.01 -4.75 -2.88
N GLY A 313 2.73 -3.67 -3.58
CA GLY A 313 1.37 -3.21 -3.85
C GLY A 313 0.55 -4.24 -4.63
N GLU A 314 1.17 -4.99 -5.53
CA GLU A 314 0.49 -6.04 -6.30
C GLU A 314 0.10 -7.24 -5.46
N PHE A 315 1.02 -7.76 -4.63
CA PHE A 315 0.71 -8.88 -3.74
C PHE A 315 -0.32 -8.49 -2.69
N GLY A 316 -0.19 -7.28 -2.11
CA GLY A 316 -1.20 -6.74 -1.19
C GLY A 316 -2.58 -6.61 -1.82
N LEU A 317 -2.65 -6.20 -3.10
CA LEU A 317 -3.93 -6.11 -3.80
C LEU A 317 -4.51 -7.50 -4.07
N ARG A 318 -3.72 -8.48 -4.51
CA ARG A 318 -4.20 -9.86 -4.69
C ARG A 318 -4.73 -10.45 -3.40
N SER A 319 -4.05 -10.19 -2.27
CA SER A 319 -4.49 -10.60 -0.95
C SER A 319 -5.85 -9.98 -0.60
N TYR A 320 -6.00 -8.67 -0.80
CA TYR A 320 -7.27 -7.97 -0.62
C TYR A 320 -8.39 -8.53 -1.52
N LEU A 321 -8.13 -8.73 -2.81
CA LEU A 321 -9.12 -9.24 -3.77
C LEU A 321 -9.57 -10.66 -3.42
N ALA A 322 -8.66 -11.50 -2.93
CA ALA A 322 -8.96 -12.84 -2.43
C ALA A 322 -9.73 -12.86 -1.10
N GLY A 323 -9.90 -11.70 -0.46
CA GLY A 323 -10.74 -11.52 0.72
C GLY A 323 -9.99 -11.52 2.05
N TYR A 324 -8.68 -11.78 2.04
CA TYR A 324 -7.84 -11.82 3.24
C TYR A 324 -7.82 -10.47 3.96
N LEU A 325 -7.91 -10.51 5.29
CA LEU A 325 -7.87 -9.33 6.13
C LEU A 325 -6.42 -8.93 6.41
N ASN A 326 -5.98 -7.81 5.84
CA ASN A 326 -4.71 -7.16 6.17
C ASN A 326 -4.95 -5.97 7.10
N ILE A 327 -4.32 -5.97 8.27
CA ILE A 327 -4.37 -4.85 9.22
C ILE A 327 -3.09 -4.00 9.11
N SER A 328 -3.24 -2.68 9.22
CA SER A 328 -2.14 -1.78 9.49
C SER A 328 -1.89 -1.77 10.99
N HIS A 329 -0.68 -2.11 11.41
CA HIS A 329 -0.35 -2.39 12.80
C HIS A 329 0.62 -1.32 13.37
N PRO A 330 0.12 -0.38 14.20
CA PRO A 330 0.92 0.72 14.74
C PRO A 330 1.99 0.32 15.78
N TYR A 331 1.85 -0.83 16.45
CA TYR A 331 2.80 -1.31 17.48
C TYR A 331 3.91 -2.20 16.90
N ALA A 332 3.68 -2.86 15.76
CA ALA A 332 4.71 -3.58 15.02
C ALA A 332 5.55 -2.62 14.16
N LYS A 333 6.36 -1.78 14.81
CA LYS A 333 7.12 -0.72 14.15
C LYS A 333 8.46 -1.22 13.62
N ARG A 334 8.89 -0.58 12.54
CA ARG A 334 10.22 -0.72 11.96
C ARG A 334 10.78 0.65 11.62
N LEU A 335 12.03 0.90 11.97
CA LEU A 335 12.78 2.05 11.46
C LEU A 335 13.48 1.64 10.16
N HIS A 336 13.07 2.20 9.04
CA HIS A 336 13.68 1.94 7.73
C HIS A 336 14.71 3.03 7.42
N LEU A 337 15.99 2.65 7.45
CA LEU A 337 17.16 3.55 7.36
C LEU A 337 17.32 4.18 5.97
N LYS A 338 16.68 3.61 4.95
CA LYS A 338 16.68 4.13 3.56
C LYS A 338 18.08 4.32 2.95
N VAL A 339 18.96 3.36 3.19
CA VAL A 339 20.42 3.33 3.00
C VAL A 339 21.07 3.84 1.68
N GLY A 340 20.49 4.50 0.70
CA GLY A 340 21.28 5.12 -0.41
C GLY A 340 22.04 4.20 -1.41
N SER A 341 22.67 3.09 -1.00
CA SER A 341 23.37 2.08 -1.83
C SER A 341 22.87 0.65 -1.54
N GLY A 342 23.21 -0.31 -2.40
CA GLY A 342 22.82 -1.71 -2.28
C GLY A 342 21.33 -1.97 -2.56
N GLY A 343 20.92 -3.23 -2.52
CA GLY A 343 19.53 -3.63 -2.75
C GLY A 343 18.98 -3.20 -4.11
N LEU A 344 17.68 -2.86 -4.16
CA LEU A 344 17.06 -2.29 -5.37
C LEU A 344 17.67 -0.94 -5.80
N ARG A 345 18.55 -0.30 -5.00
CA ARG A 345 19.18 0.97 -5.37
C ARG A 345 20.33 0.76 -6.36
N ASP A 346 20.92 -0.43 -6.40
CA ASP A 346 21.91 -0.82 -7.41
C ASP A 346 21.27 -1.08 -8.79
N MET A 347 19.93 -1.13 -8.88
CA MET A 347 19.22 -1.56 -10.09
C MET A 347 17.95 -0.75 -10.36
N GLY A 348 17.91 -0.06 -11.49
CA GLY A 348 16.69 0.55 -12.04
C GLY A 348 16.35 1.93 -11.50
N SER A 349 15.11 2.36 -11.73
CA SER A 349 14.64 3.69 -11.33
C SER A 349 14.05 3.67 -9.92
N TRP A 350 14.54 4.58 -9.08
CA TRP A 350 14.17 4.63 -7.69
C TRP A 350 12.73 5.10 -7.43
N ASP A 351 12.15 5.94 -8.30
CA ASP A 351 10.79 6.45 -8.15
C ASP A 351 9.87 5.82 -9.20
N ALA A 352 8.68 5.40 -8.78
CA ALA A 352 7.71 4.74 -9.65
C ALA A 352 7.21 5.65 -10.81
N PHE A 353 7.28 6.97 -10.64
CA PHE A 353 6.74 7.97 -11.56
C PHE A 353 7.79 8.92 -12.13
N ARG A 354 8.99 9.02 -11.52
CA ARG A 354 10.08 9.90 -11.97
C ARG A 354 11.19 9.08 -12.61
N THR A 355 11.72 9.56 -13.71
CA THR A 355 12.80 8.90 -14.44
C THR A 355 14.12 9.64 -14.24
N ASN A 356 15.23 8.89 -14.27
CA ASN A 356 16.58 9.47 -14.15
C ASN A 356 17.11 10.05 -15.47
N SER A 357 16.40 9.80 -16.59
CA SER A 357 16.77 10.24 -17.93
C SER A 357 15.56 10.76 -18.70
N LEU A 358 15.83 11.65 -19.67
CA LEU A 358 14.84 12.37 -20.49
C LEU A 358 14.03 11.47 -21.43
N PHE A 359 14.52 10.28 -21.78
CA PHE A 359 13.84 9.38 -22.73
C PHE A 359 13.34 8.08 -22.10
N GLU A 360 13.46 7.96 -20.78
CA GLU A 360 12.99 6.79 -20.05
C GLU A 360 11.47 6.78 -19.86
N PRO A 361 10.85 5.59 -19.79
CA PRO A 361 9.40 5.46 -19.70
C PRO A 361 8.88 6.09 -18.41
N ARG A 362 7.80 6.88 -18.53
CA ARG A 362 7.16 7.60 -17.42
C ARG A 362 5.65 7.31 -17.38
N PRO A 363 5.09 6.76 -16.28
CA PRO A 363 5.80 6.15 -15.15
C PRO A 363 6.61 4.92 -15.60
N ILE A 364 7.31 4.25 -14.68
CA ILE A 364 7.99 3.00 -15.05
C ILE A 364 6.96 1.94 -15.52
N PRO A 365 7.32 1.00 -16.41
CA PRO A 365 6.35 0.12 -17.07
C PRO A 365 5.52 -0.77 -16.14
N SER A 366 6.09 -1.24 -15.03
CA SER A 366 5.40 -2.04 -14.00
C SER A 366 4.22 -1.32 -13.36
N VAL A 367 4.28 0.01 -13.19
CA VAL A 367 3.16 0.80 -12.65
C VAL A 367 1.95 0.72 -13.58
N LEU A 368 2.16 0.91 -14.89
CA LEU A 368 1.08 0.80 -15.86
C LEU A 368 0.63 -0.65 -16.05
N TYR A 369 1.53 -1.62 -15.98
CA TYR A 369 1.17 -3.03 -15.96
C TYR A 369 0.21 -3.32 -14.80
N TYR A 370 0.57 -2.91 -13.59
CA TYR A 370 -0.24 -3.06 -12.38
C TYR A 370 -1.60 -2.37 -12.52
N PHE A 371 -1.63 -1.08 -12.86
CA PHE A 371 -2.88 -0.33 -12.96
C PHE A 371 -3.83 -0.90 -14.02
N ARG A 372 -3.30 -1.29 -15.18
CA ARG A 372 -4.11 -1.77 -16.29
C ARG A 372 -4.59 -3.20 -16.08
N ARG A 373 -3.79 -4.04 -15.41
CA ARG A 373 -4.17 -5.42 -15.10
C ARG A 373 -5.38 -5.46 -14.16
N TYR A 374 -5.41 -4.60 -13.15
CA TYR A 374 -6.42 -4.70 -12.08
C TYR A 374 -7.58 -3.70 -12.20
N TRP A 375 -7.34 -2.47 -12.68
CA TRP A 375 -8.40 -1.46 -12.83
C TRP A 375 -8.76 -1.11 -14.29
N GLY A 376 -8.05 -1.71 -15.26
CA GLY A 376 -8.26 -1.47 -16.67
C GLY A 376 -7.69 -0.14 -17.19
N ASN A 377 -7.84 0.07 -18.50
CA ASN A 377 -7.21 1.19 -19.21
C ASN A 377 -7.74 2.57 -18.76
N SER A 378 -9.03 2.66 -18.42
CA SER A 378 -9.65 3.93 -18.04
C SER A 378 -9.06 4.47 -16.73
N ALA A 379 -9.00 3.64 -15.68
CA ALA A 379 -8.41 4.02 -14.41
C ALA A 379 -6.90 4.32 -14.53
N ALA A 380 -6.17 3.55 -15.34
CA ALA A 380 -4.76 3.80 -15.59
C ALA A 380 -4.52 5.19 -16.23
N ARG A 381 -5.36 5.61 -17.19
CA ARG A 381 -5.31 6.95 -17.80
C ARG A 381 -5.58 8.05 -16.78
N TRP A 382 -6.61 7.90 -15.94
CA TRP A 382 -6.89 8.85 -14.86
C TRP A 382 -5.74 8.96 -13.88
N SER A 383 -5.12 7.83 -13.53
CA SER A 383 -3.94 7.83 -12.67
C SER A 383 -2.79 8.59 -13.31
N MET A 384 -2.50 8.37 -14.60
CA MET A 384 -1.44 9.09 -15.30
C MET A 384 -1.69 10.59 -15.37
N LEU A 385 -2.92 11.00 -15.74
CA LEU A 385 -3.29 12.41 -15.80
C LEU A 385 -3.08 13.12 -14.45
N ARG A 386 -3.27 12.38 -13.36
CA ARG A 386 -3.05 12.87 -11.99
C ARG A 386 -1.57 12.90 -11.60
N THR A 387 -0.79 11.88 -11.95
CA THR A 387 0.56 11.69 -11.38
C THR A 387 1.70 12.16 -12.27
N VAL A 388 1.55 12.07 -13.61
CA VAL A 388 2.65 12.37 -14.57
C VAL A 388 3.03 13.85 -14.59
N PRO A 389 2.09 14.82 -14.63
CA PRO A 389 2.45 16.24 -14.59
C PRO A 389 3.27 16.61 -13.34
N LEU A 390 2.88 16.00 -12.21
CA LEU A 390 3.53 16.17 -10.92
C LEU A 390 4.91 15.48 -10.85
N SER A 391 5.16 14.44 -11.65
CA SER A 391 6.43 13.73 -11.61
C SER A 391 7.55 14.44 -12.35
N ILE A 392 7.27 15.51 -13.11
CA ILE A 392 8.30 16.28 -13.83
C ILE A 392 9.36 16.85 -12.87
N MET A 393 8.94 17.23 -11.66
CA MET A 393 9.90 17.72 -10.66
C MET A 393 10.75 16.59 -10.07
N PRO A 394 12.07 16.81 -9.90
CA PRO A 394 12.97 15.90 -9.20
C PRO A 394 12.45 15.51 -7.81
N TYR A 395 12.83 14.33 -7.34
CA TYR A 395 12.29 13.79 -6.08
C TYR A 395 12.55 14.69 -4.87
N ARG A 396 13.71 15.36 -4.81
CA ARG A 396 14.04 16.30 -3.72
C ARG A 396 12.98 17.38 -3.49
N PHE A 397 12.18 17.70 -4.51
CA PHE A 397 11.10 18.69 -4.45
C PHE A 397 9.72 18.08 -4.18
N LYS A 398 9.60 16.77 -3.97
CA LYS A 398 8.32 16.07 -3.74
C LYS A 398 7.53 16.64 -2.55
N GLY A 399 8.21 17.18 -1.55
CA GLY A 399 7.59 17.85 -0.40
C GLY A 399 7.16 19.31 -0.64
N SER A 400 7.66 19.96 -1.69
CA SER A 400 7.44 21.39 -1.94
C SER A 400 6.25 21.60 -2.86
N LYS A 401 5.10 22.03 -2.29
CA LYS A 401 3.88 22.31 -3.07
C LYS A 401 4.09 23.31 -4.21
N PRO A 402 4.81 24.45 -4.03
CA PRO A 402 5.08 25.38 -5.13
C PRO A 402 5.85 24.73 -6.27
N MET A 403 6.88 23.94 -5.95
CA MET A 403 7.66 23.24 -6.98
C MET A 403 6.81 22.21 -7.73
N MET A 404 5.96 21.48 -7.02
CA MET A 404 5.04 20.53 -7.63
C MET A 404 4.05 21.21 -8.61
N LEU A 405 3.57 22.41 -8.29
CA LEU A 405 2.73 23.22 -9.20
C LEU A 405 3.53 23.69 -10.42
N LEU A 406 4.76 24.18 -10.21
CA LEU A 406 5.67 24.55 -11.29
C LEU A 406 5.94 23.36 -12.23
N GLY A 407 6.14 22.16 -11.69
CA GLY A 407 6.25 20.92 -12.47
C GLY A 407 5.05 20.67 -13.38
N GLY A 408 3.83 20.89 -12.85
CA GLY A 408 2.61 20.83 -13.63
C GLY A 408 2.59 21.83 -14.79
N MET A 409 2.99 23.07 -14.55
CA MET A 409 3.08 24.10 -15.60
C MET A 409 4.15 23.76 -16.65
N VAL A 410 5.35 23.36 -16.21
CA VAL A 410 6.46 22.94 -17.08
C VAL A 410 6.02 21.77 -17.95
N SER A 411 5.26 20.82 -17.41
CA SER A 411 4.77 19.64 -18.15
C SER A 411 3.99 19.98 -19.41
N ILE A 412 3.35 21.16 -19.47
CA ILE A 412 2.63 21.65 -20.65
C ILE A 412 3.61 22.03 -21.76
N PHE A 413 4.70 22.72 -21.42
CA PHE A 413 5.73 23.14 -22.38
C PHE A 413 6.52 21.96 -22.95
N ILE A 414 6.78 20.94 -22.13
CA ILE A 414 7.49 19.73 -22.55
C ILE A 414 6.54 18.57 -22.91
N LEU A 415 5.26 18.87 -23.18
CA LEU A 415 4.23 17.87 -23.41
C LEU A 415 4.58 16.84 -24.49
N PRO A 416 5.18 17.19 -25.66
CA PRO A 416 5.55 16.18 -26.65
C PRO A 416 6.51 15.11 -26.10
N MET A 417 7.50 15.53 -25.31
CA MET A 417 8.44 14.62 -24.65
C MET A 417 7.72 13.75 -23.61
N VAL A 418 6.87 14.35 -22.78
CA VAL A 418 6.11 13.61 -21.76
C VAL A 418 5.18 12.58 -22.40
N VAL A 419 4.51 12.94 -23.49
CA VAL A 419 3.66 12.02 -24.28
C VAL A 419 4.50 10.86 -24.82
N PHE A 420 5.68 11.13 -25.38
CA PHE A 420 6.60 10.08 -25.83
C PHE A 420 6.97 9.11 -24.70
N GLN A 421 7.35 9.63 -23.52
CA GLN A 421 7.69 8.79 -22.35
C GLN A 421 6.51 7.93 -21.88
N VAL A 422 5.30 8.50 -21.88
CA VAL A 422 4.06 7.79 -21.52
C VAL A 422 3.73 6.71 -22.54
N LEU A 423 3.83 7.00 -23.84
CA LEU A 423 3.61 6.01 -24.90
C LEU A 423 4.64 4.88 -24.85
N LYS A 424 5.92 5.19 -24.60
CA LYS A 424 6.98 4.18 -24.36
C LYS A 424 6.60 3.27 -23.19
N SER A 425 6.21 3.85 -22.06
CA SER A 425 5.78 3.08 -20.89
C SER A 425 4.54 2.22 -21.17
N TRP A 426 3.54 2.77 -21.84
CA TRP A 426 2.32 2.07 -22.22
C TRP A 426 2.59 0.86 -23.13
N ARG A 427 3.48 1.03 -24.12
CA ARG A 427 3.92 -0.06 -25.01
C ARG A 427 4.65 -1.17 -24.24
N LEU A 428 5.52 -0.82 -23.30
CA LEU A 428 6.23 -1.79 -22.46
C LEU A 428 5.28 -2.51 -21.50
N ALA A 429 4.31 -1.80 -20.92
CA ALA A 429 3.24 -2.40 -20.13
C ALA A 429 2.36 -3.34 -20.96
N ASN A 430 2.06 -3.01 -22.22
CA ASN A 430 1.38 -3.91 -23.16
C ASN A 430 2.15 -5.23 -23.36
N LYS A 431 3.48 -5.16 -23.50
CA LYS A 431 4.31 -6.38 -23.59
C LYS A 431 4.20 -7.23 -22.33
N LYS A 432 4.22 -6.61 -21.15
CA LYS A 432 4.02 -7.32 -19.87
C LYS A 432 2.63 -7.95 -19.76
N LEU A 433 1.57 -7.22 -20.13
CA LEU A 433 0.20 -7.75 -20.16
C LEU A 433 0.07 -8.94 -21.10
N ARG A 434 0.65 -8.88 -22.31
CA ARG A 434 0.65 -9.99 -23.27
C ARG A 434 1.41 -11.22 -22.77
N LYS A 435 2.54 -11.01 -22.09
CA LYS A 435 3.33 -12.09 -21.47
C LYS A 435 2.58 -12.75 -20.29
N GLY A 436 1.64 -12.03 -19.67
CA GLY A 436 0.93 -12.49 -18.49
C GLY A 436 1.73 -12.31 -17.20
N ALA A 437 1.15 -12.77 -16.10
CA ALA A 437 1.77 -12.79 -14.78
C ALA A 437 2.89 -13.82 -14.73
N LEU A 438 3.96 -13.54 -13.98
CA LEU A 438 5.00 -14.51 -13.66
C LEU A 438 4.89 -14.91 -12.19
N ILE A 439 3.72 -15.43 -11.82
CA ILE A 439 3.38 -15.89 -10.48
C ILE A 439 3.51 -17.41 -10.45
N ALA A 440 4.51 -17.92 -9.72
CA ALA A 440 4.65 -19.34 -9.48
C ALA A 440 3.69 -19.78 -8.35
N LYS A 441 3.26 -21.04 -8.38
CA LYS A 441 2.57 -21.66 -7.25
C LYS A 441 3.59 -22.07 -6.17
N LEU A 442 3.13 -22.07 -4.93
CA LEU A 442 3.80 -22.77 -3.85
C LEU A 442 3.26 -24.21 -3.86
N GLU A 443 4.12 -25.17 -4.13
CA GLU A 443 3.78 -26.61 -4.11
C GLU A 443 3.55 -27.06 -2.65
N GLU A 444 2.79 -28.15 -2.49
CA GLU A 444 2.42 -28.70 -1.17
C GLU A 444 3.61 -29.19 -0.36
#